data_AF-A0A372RAM1-F1
#
_entry.id   AF-A0A372RAM1-F1
#
_cell.length_a   1.000
_cell.length_b   1.000
_cell.length_c   1.000
_cell.angle_alpha   90.00
_cell.angle_beta   90.00
_cell.angle_gamma   90.00
#
_symmetry.space_group_name_H-M   'P 1'
#
loop_
_entity.id
_entity.type
_entity.pdbx_description
1 polymer ?
#
loop_
_entity_poly.entity_id
_entity_poly.type
_entity_poly.pdbx_seq_one_letter_code
_entity_poly.pdbx_strand_id
1 'polypeptide(L)'
;MRIANSSRYKNSEKEFKKDVHERLVNLLESCNEVETCAVNLSKTLSTEEKSEIYRAMKTEFRGSGHWYQCPNGHPYTIGECGGAMEMSRCPDCNAPIGGDDHRLTTGNRINSDFDSMY
;
A
#
# COMPACT_ATOMS: atom_id res chain seq x y z
N MET A 1 21.81 -62.79 -12.67
CA MET A 1 20.74 -61.77 -12.57
C MET A 1 21.41 -60.44 -12.24
N ARG A 2 21.54 -59.51 -13.20
CA ARG A 2 22.30 -58.26 -13.01
C ARG A 2 21.42 -57.21 -12.31
N ILE A 3 21.89 -56.71 -11.16
CA ILE A 3 21.25 -55.64 -10.39
C ILE A 3 21.47 -54.32 -11.13
N ALA A 4 20.70 -54.08 -12.19
CA ALA A 4 20.69 -52.82 -12.93
C ALA A 4 19.58 -51.90 -12.38
N ASN A 5 19.51 -51.66 -11.06
CA ASN A 5 18.41 -50.87 -10.46
C ASN A 5 18.82 -49.85 -9.40
N SER A 6 20.05 -49.89 -8.86
CA SER A 6 20.45 -48.99 -7.76
C SER A 6 20.77 -47.57 -8.21
N SER A 7 21.44 -47.39 -9.36
CA SER A 7 21.84 -46.06 -9.84
C SER A 7 20.66 -45.25 -10.40
N ARG A 8 19.71 -45.90 -11.11
CA ARG A 8 18.50 -45.24 -11.61
C ARG A 8 17.61 -44.72 -10.49
N TYR A 9 17.41 -45.52 -9.43
CA TYR A 9 16.61 -45.14 -8.28
C TYR A 9 17.23 -43.98 -7.48
N LYS A 10 18.56 -44.01 -7.28
CA LYS A 10 19.27 -42.89 -6.64
C LYS A 10 19.23 -41.60 -7.47
N ASN A 11 19.21 -41.71 -8.80
CA ASN A 11 19.08 -40.56 -9.68
C ASN A 11 17.66 -39.94 -9.63
N SER A 12 16.61 -40.77 -9.58
CA SER A 12 15.23 -40.27 -9.45
C SER A 12 14.97 -39.62 -8.08
N GLU A 13 15.57 -40.14 -7.01
CA GLU A 13 15.47 -39.52 -5.68
C GLU A 13 16.19 -38.17 -5.62
N LYS A 14 17.36 -38.06 -6.27
CA LYS A 14 18.12 -36.82 -6.34
C LYS A 14 17.39 -35.75 -7.16
N GLU A 15 16.80 -36.13 -8.29
CA GLU A 15 15.97 -35.24 -9.11
C GLU A 15 14.70 -34.81 -8.36
N PHE A 16 14.02 -35.72 -7.66
CA PHE A 16 12.86 -35.37 -6.83
C PHE A 16 13.21 -34.38 -5.72
N LYS A 17 14.32 -34.60 -5.00
CA LYS A 17 14.78 -33.67 -3.96
C LYS A 17 15.13 -32.30 -4.54
N LYS A 18 15.71 -32.28 -5.75
CA LYS A 18 16.03 -31.04 -6.44
C LYS A 18 14.77 -30.27 -6.85
N ASP A 19 13.78 -30.94 -7.44
CA ASP A 19 12.48 -30.34 -7.79
C ASP A 19 11.76 -29.78 -6.57
N VAL A 20 11.67 -30.56 -5.48
CA VAL A 20 11.06 -30.09 -4.24
C VAL A 20 11.81 -28.88 -3.68
N HIS A 21 13.14 -28.90 -3.69
CA HIS A 21 13.95 -27.78 -3.22
C HIS A 21 13.72 -26.52 -4.08
N GLU A 22 13.72 -26.64 -5.40
CA GLU A 22 13.47 -25.53 -6.32
C GLU A 22 12.08 -24.91 -6.10
N ARG A 23 11.06 -25.75 -5.93
CA ARG A 23 9.70 -25.29 -5.61
C ARG A 23 9.61 -24.58 -4.26
N LEU A 24 10.33 -25.06 -3.24
CA LEU A 24 10.38 -24.42 -1.93
C LEU A 24 11.09 -23.06 -1.98
N VAL A 25 12.17 -22.95 -2.76
CA VAL A 25 12.88 -21.69 -2.97
C VAL A 25 11.97 -20.67 -3.66
N ASN A 26 11.31 -21.05 -4.76
CA ASN A 26 10.41 -20.15 -5.48
C ASN A 26 9.23 -19.69 -4.61
N LEU A 27 8.69 -20.59 -3.77
CA LEU A 27 7.64 -20.24 -2.83
C LEU A 27 8.14 -19.26 -1.76
N LEU A 28 9.35 -19.48 -1.24
CA LEU A 28 9.97 -18.58 -0.26
C LEU A 28 10.20 -17.18 -0.86
N GLU A 29 10.68 -17.09 -2.10
CA GLU A 29 10.85 -15.82 -2.81
C GLU A 29 9.51 -15.10 -2.96
N SER A 30 8.46 -15.82 -3.39
CA SER A 30 7.11 -15.25 -3.50
C SER A 30 6.59 -14.74 -2.14
N CYS A 31 6.84 -15.48 -1.06
CA CYS A 31 6.47 -15.04 0.28
C CYS A 31 7.23 -13.77 0.71
N ASN A 32 8.53 -13.69 0.41
CA ASN A 32 9.35 -12.51 0.73
C ASN A 32 8.89 -11.26 -0.04
N GLU A 33 8.47 -11.42 -1.30
CA GLU A 33 7.89 -10.32 -2.09
C GLU A 33 6.62 -9.79 -1.42
N VAL A 34 5.71 -10.68 -1.01
CA VAL A 34 4.47 -10.32 -0.31
C VAL A 34 4.77 -9.62 1.02
N GLU A 35 5.75 -10.12 1.79
CA GLU A 35 6.17 -9.49 3.05
C GLU A 35 6.73 -8.08 2.81
N THR A 36 7.56 -7.91 1.78
CA THR A 36 8.12 -6.61 1.40
C THR A 36 7.03 -5.61 1.03
N CYS A 37 6.03 -6.04 0.27
CA CYS A 37 4.85 -5.22 -0.05
C CYS A 37 4.10 -4.82 1.22
N ALA A 38 3.84 -5.75 2.13
CA ALA A 38 3.13 -5.48 3.39
C ALA A 38 3.87 -4.44 4.25
N VAL A 39 5.20 -4.54 4.36
CA VAL A 39 6.02 -3.56 5.08
C VAL A 39 5.89 -2.18 4.45
N ASN A 40 5.95 -2.07 3.12
CA ASN A 40 5.84 -0.78 2.45
C ASN A 40 4.45 -0.15 2.60
N LEU A 41 3.36 -0.94 2.62
CA LEU A 41 2.02 -0.46 2.92
C LEU A 41 1.88 0.08 4.35
N SER A 42 2.66 -0.44 5.29
CA SER A 42 2.62 0.00 6.70
C SER A 42 3.53 1.19 7.01
N LYS A 43 4.33 1.67 6.04
CA LYS A 43 5.27 2.77 6.26
C LYS A 43 4.56 4.12 6.28
N THR A 44 4.89 4.93 7.29
CA THR A 44 4.54 6.34 7.33
C THR A 44 5.42 7.11 6.34
N LEU A 45 4.82 8.01 5.56
CA LEU A 45 5.54 8.92 4.65
C LEU A 45 6.51 9.81 5.43
N SER A 46 7.75 9.93 4.93
CA SER A 46 8.74 10.89 5.39
C SER A 46 8.34 12.33 5.07
N THR A 47 8.97 13.31 5.73
CA THR A 47 8.72 14.73 5.49
C THR A 47 9.07 15.12 4.04
N GLU A 48 10.14 14.56 3.50
CA GLU A 48 10.59 14.79 2.13
C GLU A 48 9.55 14.28 1.13
N GLU A 49 9.07 13.05 1.29
CA GLU A 49 8.03 12.47 0.42
C GLU A 49 6.73 13.29 0.48
N LYS A 50 6.31 13.70 1.68
CA LYS A 50 5.13 14.57 1.86
C LYS A 50 5.30 15.89 1.10
N SER A 51 6.48 16.50 1.16
CA SER A 51 6.81 17.74 0.45
C SER A 51 6.78 17.57 -1.08
N GLU A 52 7.29 16.45 -1.59
CA GLU A 52 7.25 16.17 -3.03
C GLU A 52 5.82 15.96 -3.53
N ILE A 53 5.00 15.22 -2.79
CA ILE A 53 3.57 15.04 -3.08
C ILE A 53 2.87 16.40 -3.08
N TYR A 54 3.09 17.22 -2.05
CA TYR A 54 2.52 18.55 -1.96
C TYR A 54 2.90 19.40 -3.18
N ARG A 55 4.19 19.44 -3.54
CA ARG A 55 4.69 20.20 -4.69
C ARG A 55 4.04 19.75 -6.01
N ALA A 56 3.88 18.44 -6.20
CA ALA A 56 3.25 17.88 -7.39
C ALA A 56 1.75 18.22 -7.46
N MET A 57 1.05 18.20 -6.32
CA MET A 57 -0.40 18.43 -6.26
C MET A 57 -0.80 19.90 -6.18
N LYS A 58 0.12 20.80 -5.80
CA LYS A 58 -0.13 22.23 -5.64
C LYS A 58 -0.71 22.90 -6.90
N THR A 59 -0.40 22.41 -8.10
CA THR A 59 -0.92 22.96 -9.35
C THR A 59 -2.38 22.61 -9.61
N GLU A 60 -2.83 21.47 -9.10
CA GLU A 60 -4.19 20.94 -9.30
C GLU A 60 -5.19 21.65 -8.38
N PHE A 61 -4.75 22.03 -7.18
CA PHE A 61 -5.56 22.77 -6.22
C PHE A 61 -5.17 24.24 -6.21
N ARG A 62 -5.69 25.02 -7.16
CA ARG A 62 -5.48 26.48 -7.24
C ARG A 62 -6.18 27.25 -6.11
N GLY A 63 -5.78 26.99 -4.85
CA GLY A 63 -6.10 27.81 -3.68
C GLY A 63 -7.24 27.32 -2.79
N SER A 64 -8.01 26.29 -3.16
CA SER A 64 -9.18 25.81 -2.39
C SER A 64 -9.06 24.36 -1.89
N GLY A 65 -8.05 23.61 -2.31
CA GLY A 65 -7.87 22.23 -1.88
C GLY A 65 -7.30 22.15 -0.48
N HIS A 66 -8.09 21.65 0.47
CA HIS A 66 -7.60 21.35 1.82
C HIS A 66 -7.22 19.88 1.94
N TRP A 67 -6.19 19.62 2.74
CA TRP A 67 -5.77 18.28 3.10
C TRP A 67 -6.57 17.78 4.30
N TYR A 68 -7.01 16.53 4.19
CA TYR A 68 -7.77 15.82 5.20
C TYR A 68 -7.15 14.45 5.46
N GLN A 69 -7.66 13.80 6.50
CA GLN A 69 -7.21 12.53 7.00
C GLN A 69 -8.42 11.67 7.33
N CYS A 70 -8.40 10.41 6.89
CA CYS A 70 -9.39 9.41 7.29
C CYS A 70 -9.17 8.94 8.74
N PRO A 71 -10.13 8.22 9.36
CA PRO A 71 -10.01 7.75 10.75
C PRO A 71 -8.73 6.95 11.05
N ASN A 72 -8.16 6.31 10.02
CA ASN A 72 -6.97 5.45 10.13
C ASN A 72 -5.64 6.16 9.84
N GLY A 73 -5.61 7.43 9.41
CA GLY A 73 -4.33 8.10 9.12
C GLY A 73 -4.12 8.58 7.70
N HIS A 74 -4.82 8.00 6.72
CA HIS A 74 -4.47 8.20 5.33
C HIS A 74 -4.87 9.59 4.82
N PRO A 75 -3.94 10.34 4.20
CA PRO A 75 -4.20 11.67 3.68
C PRO A 75 -5.07 11.62 2.42
N TYR A 76 -5.98 12.58 2.27
CA TYR A 76 -6.74 12.81 1.05
C TYR A 76 -7.06 14.30 0.90
N THR A 77 -7.52 14.73 -0.27
CA THR A 77 -7.81 16.14 -0.58
C THR A 77 -9.26 16.33 -0.99
N ILE A 78 -9.80 17.53 -0.74
CA ILE A 78 -11.12 17.97 -1.24
C ILE A 78 -10.93 19.26 -2.02
N GLY A 79 -11.14 19.25 -3.34
CA GLY A 79 -10.66 20.29 -4.26
C GLY A 79 -11.60 21.45 -4.56
N GLU A 80 -12.86 21.19 -4.93
CA GLU A 80 -13.72 22.17 -5.63
C GLU A 80 -14.20 23.34 -4.76
N CYS A 81 -14.57 23.09 -3.50
CA CYS A 81 -15.06 24.11 -2.56
C CYS A 81 -14.27 24.15 -1.24
N GLY A 82 -13.27 23.28 -1.10
CA GLY A 82 -12.50 23.15 0.14
C GLY A 82 -13.26 22.57 1.33
N GLY A 83 -14.49 22.07 1.14
CA GLY A 83 -15.26 21.43 2.21
C GLY A 83 -15.97 20.16 1.75
N ALA A 84 -16.31 19.30 2.71
CA ALA A 84 -16.90 18.00 2.45
C ALA A 84 -18.34 18.11 1.93
N MET A 85 -18.52 17.83 0.64
CA MET A 85 -19.83 17.84 -0.04
C MET A 85 -20.19 16.48 -0.67
N GLU A 86 -19.23 15.57 -0.74
CA GLU A 86 -19.40 14.22 -1.25
C GLU A 86 -18.74 13.21 -0.31
N MET A 87 -19.37 12.04 -0.20
CA MET A 87 -18.84 10.88 0.53
C MET A 87 -18.17 9.91 -0.43
N SER A 88 -17.04 9.35 -0.02
CA SER A 88 -16.33 8.30 -0.75
C SER A 88 -15.68 7.29 0.21
N ARG A 89 -14.86 6.39 -0.30
CA ARG A 89 -14.09 5.41 0.47
C ARG A 89 -12.59 5.67 0.33
N CYS A 90 -11.88 5.60 1.47
CA CYS A 90 -10.43 5.65 1.49
C CYS A 90 -9.86 4.50 0.64
N PRO A 91 -8.97 4.77 -0.33
CA PRO A 91 -8.42 3.72 -1.19
C PRO A 91 -7.54 2.72 -0.43
N ASP A 92 -6.94 3.14 0.70
CA ASP A 92 -6.00 2.31 1.46
C ASP A 92 -6.68 1.41 2.49
N CYS A 93 -7.72 1.91 3.17
CA CYS A 93 -8.37 1.18 4.29
C CYS A 93 -9.88 1.06 4.18
N ASN A 94 -10.48 1.55 3.09
CA ASN A 94 -11.90 1.46 2.79
C ASN A 94 -12.83 2.16 3.81
N ALA A 95 -12.26 2.93 4.76
CA ALA A 95 -13.00 3.75 5.71
C ALA A 95 -13.75 4.87 4.98
N PRO A 96 -14.91 5.30 5.49
CA PRO A 96 -15.66 6.40 4.87
C PRO A 96 -14.89 7.72 4.98
N ILE A 97 -14.80 8.45 3.87
CA ILE A 97 -14.11 9.75 3.75
C ILE A 97 -15.01 10.81 3.13
N GLY A 98 -14.63 12.08 3.27
CA GLY A 98 -15.43 13.21 2.80
C GLY A 98 -16.58 13.50 3.76
N GLY A 99 -17.78 13.74 3.24
CA GLY A 99 -18.96 14.11 4.02
C GLY A 99 -19.96 14.97 3.24
N ASP A 100 -20.88 15.64 3.93
CA ASP A 100 -22.00 16.36 3.36
C ASP A 100 -22.22 17.72 4.06
N ASP A 101 -22.82 18.68 3.35
CA ASP A 101 -23.12 20.02 3.88
C ASP A 101 -21.90 20.72 4.55
N HIS A 102 -20.72 20.56 3.95
CA HIS A 102 -19.41 21.00 4.46
C HIS A 102 -18.99 20.35 5.79
N ARG A 103 -19.63 19.26 6.21
CA ARG A 103 -19.34 18.52 7.45
C ARG A 103 -18.64 17.22 7.10
N LEU A 104 -17.51 16.99 7.76
CA LEU A 104 -16.78 15.75 7.61
C LEU A 104 -17.55 14.57 8.23
N THR A 105 -17.45 13.42 7.57
CA THR A 105 -17.90 12.15 8.13
C THR A 105 -17.15 11.85 9.43
N THR A 106 -17.83 11.25 10.41
CA THR A 106 -17.28 10.94 11.73
C THR A 106 -15.88 10.29 11.65
N GLY A 107 -14.94 10.83 12.43
CA GLY A 107 -13.56 10.35 12.52
C GLY A 107 -12.61 10.92 11.46
N ASN A 108 -13.11 11.60 10.42
CA ASN A 108 -12.28 12.35 9.49
C ASN A 108 -11.87 13.69 10.12
N ARG A 109 -10.69 14.19 9.77
CA ARG A 109 -10.16 15.46 10.30
C ARG A 109 -9.32 16.19 9.26
N ILE A 110 -9.13 17.49 9.48
CA ILE A 110 -8.16 18.28 8.70
C ILE A 110 -6.77 17.73 8.97
N ASN A 111 -5.97 17.61 7.92
CA ASN A 111 -4.59 17.16 8.00
C ASN A 111 -3.66 18.37 8.03
N SER A 112 -3.47 18.90 9.24
CA SER A 112 -2.63 20.07 9.50
C SER A 112 -1.16 19.88 9.11
N ASP A 113 -0.67 18.64 9.03
CA ASP A 113 0.72 18.38 8.65
C ASP A 113 0.99 18.75 7.19
N PHE A 114 0.02 18.54 6.31
CA PHE A 114 0.11 18.95 4.90
C PHE A 114 -0.34 20.41 4.71
N ASP A 115 -1.31 20.88 5.49
CA ASP A 115 -1.83 22.25 5.41
C ASP A 115 -0.86 23.31 6.01
N SER A 116 0.15 22.88 6.78
CA SER A 116 1.21 23.75 7.31
C SER A 116 2.46 23.82 6.43
N MET A 117 2.48 23.14 5.28
CA MET A 117 3.60 23.21 4.30
C MET A 117 3.49 24.40 3.32
N TYR A 118 2.63 25.38 3.65
CA TYR A 118 2.41 26.62 2.90
C TYR A 118 3.39 27.73 3.28
#